data_AF-A0A962L6H0-F1
#
_entry.id   AF-A0A962L6H0-F1
#
_cell.length_a   1.000
_cell.length_b   1.000
_cell.length_c   1.000
_cell.angle_alpha   90.00
_cell.angle_beta   90.00
_cell.angle_gamma   90.00
#
_symmetry.space_group_name_H-M   'P 1'
#
loop_
_entity.id
_entity.type
_entity.pdbx_description
1 polymer ?
#
loop_
_entity_poly.entity_id
_entity_poly.type
_entity_poly.pdbx_seq_one_letter_code
_entity_poly.pdbx_strand_id
1 'polypeptide(L)'
;MSDDSRGKSDDGKLLYCSFCGKSQHEVRKLIAGPSVFICDECVELCNDIIREELDERAERGREKLPKPHEIKSVLDEYVIGQQSAKKVLSVAVYNHYKRLETRSKDKGKQEIELAKSNILLIGPTGCGKTLLAETLARLLNVPFTIADATTLTEAGYVGEDVENIIQKLLQKCEYDVEKAQTG
;
A
#
# COMPACT_ATOMS: atom_id res chain seq x y z
N MET A 1 20.50 0.32 -79.64
CA MET A 1 20.26 1.77 -79.47
C MET A 1 18.80 1.98 -79.78
N SER A 2 17.90 2.24 -78.82
CA SER A 2 18.09 3.00 -77.59
C SER A 2 17.09 2.54 -76.52
N ASP A 3 17.58 2.42 -75.30
CA ASP A 3 16.80 2.21 -74.07
C ASP A 3 15.81 3.35 -73.85
N ASP A 4 14.56 3.01 -73.52
CA ASP A 4 13.56 3.98 -73.06
C ASP A 4 13.18 3.62 -71.62
N SER A 5 13.88 4.28 -70.68
CA SER A 5 13.64 4.18 -69.25
C SER A 5 12.28 4.78 -68.90
N ARG A 6 11.34 3.95 -68.43
CA ARG A 6 10.14 4.43 -67.73
C ARG A 6 9.93 3.63 -66.44
N GLY A 7 10.79 3.89 -65.46
CA GLY A 7 10.49 3.63 -64.05
C GLY A 7 9.43 4.64 -63.60
N LYS A 8 8.17 4.21 -63.60
CA LYS A 8 7.02 5.00 -63.16
C LYS A 8 7.01 5.03 -61.63
N SER A 9 7.07 6.23 -61.08
CA SER A 9 7.05 6.58 -59.66
C SER A 9 5.95 5.85 -58.88
N ASP A 10 6.33 5.11 -57.85
CA ASP A 10 5.42 4.64 -56.81
C ASP A 10 5.25 5.77 -55.80
N ASP A 11 4.07 6.38 -55.80
CA ASP A 11 3.67 7.52 -54.96
C ASP A 11 3.34 7.01 -53.54
N GLY A 12 4.30 6.31 -52.94
CA GLY A 12 4.21 5.77 -51.59
C GLY A 12 4.37 6.91 -50.59
N LYS A 13 3.25 7.53 -50.18
CA LYS A 13 3.23 8.52 -49.11
C LYS A 13 4.03 8.00 -47.91
N LEU A 14 5.21 8.58 -47.72
CA LEU A 14 6.06 8.33 -46.55
C LEU A 14 5.19 8.55 -45.31
N LEU A 15 4.97 7.48 -44.53
CA LEU A 15 4.20 7.53 -43.31
C LEU A 15 5.12 7.99 -42.17
N TYR A 16 4.61 8.93 -41.37
CA TYR A 16 5.34 9.51 -40.26
C TYR A 16 4.63 9.22 -38.95
N CYS A 17 5.39 8.96 -37.88
CA CYS A 17 4.85 8.86 -36.54
C CYS A 17 4.29 10.21 -36.09
N SER A 18 3.05 10.23 -35.62
CA SER A 18 2.37 11.44 -35.13
C SER A 18 2.92 11.98 -33.81
N PHE A 19 3.76 11.20 -33.10
CA PHE A 19 4.34 11.56 -31.80
C PHE A 19 5.76 12.12 -31.93
N CYS A 20 6.66 11.40 -32.62
CA CYS A 20 8.07 11.81 -32.76
C CYS A 20 8.45 12.36 -34.15
N GLY A 21 7.56 12.27 -35.14
CA GLY A 21 7.81 12.76 -36.50
C GLY A 21 8.72 11.88 -37.36
N LYS A 22 9.24 10.75 -36.83
CA LYS A 22 10.08 9.83 -37.59
C LYS A 22 9.31 9.15 -38.71
N SER A 23 9.97 8.95 -39.84
CA SER A 23 9.46 8.22 -41.00
C SER A 23 9.44 6.70 -40.76
N GLN A 24 8.63 5.99 -41.54
CA GLN A 24 8.54 4.52 -41.49
C GLN A 24 9.90 3.81 -41.67
N HIS A 25 10.87 4.44 -42.34
CA HIS A 25 12.21 3.87 -42.55
C HIS A 25 13.16 4.08 -41.37
N GLU A 26 12.86 5.04 -40.48
CA GLU A 26 13.70 5.37 -39.32
C GLU A 26 13.33 4.57 -38.07
N VAL A 27 12.24 3.80 -38.11
CA VAL A 27 11.73 3.03 -36.98
C VAL A 27 11.56 1.57 -37.35
N ARG A 28 11.69 0.67 -36.37
CA ARG A 28 11.61 -0.77 -36.62
C ARG A 28 10.18 -1.20 -36.93
N LYS A 29 9.20 -0.58 -36.27
CA LYS A 29 7.78 -0.79 -36.56
C LYS A 29 7.00 0.50 -36.47
N LEU A 30 6.13 0.73 -37.45
CA LEU A 30 5.14 1.79 -37.44
C LEU A 30 3.74 1.16 -37.44
N ILE A 31 2.94 1.47 -36.43
CA ILE A 31 1.58 0.95 -36.24
C ILE A 31 0.61 1.98 -36.82
N ALA A 32 -0.24 1.54 -37.75
CA ALA A 32 -1.23 2.39 -38.41
C ALA A 32 -2.61 2.27 -37.76
N GLY A 33 -3.17 3.41 -37.34
CA GLY A 33 -4.58 3.57 -36.97
C GLY A 33 -5.38 4.31 -38.05
N PRO A 34 -6.70 4.51 -37.86
CA PRO A 34 -7.57 5.15 -38.85
C PRO A 34 -7.13 6.56 -39.27
N SER A 35 -6.54 7.34 -38.36
CA SER A 35 -6.12 8.73 -38.59
C SER A 35 -4.78 9.09 -37.93
N VAL A 36 -4.04 8.11 -37.40
CA VAL A 36 -2.83 8.34 -36.57
C VAL A 36 -1.85 7.19 -36.75
N PHE A 37 -0.55 7.48 -36.63
CA PHE A 37 0.51 6.48 -36.70
C PHE A 37 1.44 6.61 -35.48
N ILE A 38 1.82 5.49 -34.88
CA ILE A 38 2.73 5.46 -33.72
C ILE A 38 3.87 4.45 -33.95
N CYS A 39 5.11 4.82 -33.64
CA CYS A 39 6.25 3.90 -33.75
C CYS A 39 6.45 3.10 -32.46
N ASP A 40 7.25 2.03 -32.54
CA ASP A 40 7.61 1.19 -31.41
C ASP A 40 8.29 1.96 -30.27
N GLU A 41 9.21 2.88 -30.59
CA GLU A 41 9.87 3.71 -29.59
C GLU A 41 8.89 4.59 -28.79
N CYS A 42 7.90 5.19 -29.48
CA CYS A 42 6.88 6.01 -28.79
C CYS A 42 5.94 5.15 -27.95
N VAL A 43 5.66 3.92 -28.37
CA VAL A 43 4.88 2.97 -27.55
C VAL A 43 5.65 2.58 -26.29
N GLU A 44 6.95 2.33 -26.39
CA GLU A 44 7.81 2.05 -25.23
C GLU A 44 7.85 3.25 -24.28
N LEU A 45 8.11 4.46 -24.80
CA LEU A 45 8.14 5.67 -23.97
C LEU A 45 6.79 5.94 -23.29
N CYS A 46 5.68 5.80 -24.01
CA CYS A 46 4.34 5.95 -23.41
C CYS A 46 4.09 4.88 -22.33
N ASN A 47 4.52 3.63 -22.56
CA ASN A 47 4.40 2.58 -21.54
C ASN A 47 5.25 2.88 -20.30
N ASP A 48 6.44 3.42 -20.47
CA ASP A 48 7.32 3.78 -19.35
C ASP A 48 6.72 4.94 -18.54
N ILE A 49 6.21 5.99 -19.19
CA ILE A 49 5.51 7.10 -18.53
C ILE A 49 4.28 6.59 -17.75
N ILE A 50 3.48 5.70 -18.35
CA ILE A 50 2.30 5.12 -17.69
C ILE A 50 2.72 4.26 -16.49
N ARG A 51 3.79 3.48 -16.61
CA ARG A 51 4.32 2.66 -15.50
C ARG A 51 4.83 3.52 -14.36
N GLU A 52 5.60 4.57 -14.65
CA GLU A 52 6.06 5.52 -13.64
C GLU A 52 4.89 6.17 -12.90
N GLU A 53 3.84 6.60 -13.62
CA GLU A 53 2.67 7.21 -12.98
C GLU A 53 1.86 6.20 -12.11
N LEU A 54 1.78 4.94 -12.54
CA LEU A 54 1.16 3.86 -11.76
C LEU A 54 2.00 3.51 -10.52
N ASP A 55 3.32 3.49 -10.64
CA ASP A 55 4.25 3.24 -9.54
C ASP A 55 4.23 4.41 -8.55
N GLU A 56 4.18 5.66 -9.00
CA GLU A 56 4.02 6.83 -8.14
C GLU A 56 2.68 6.85 -7.40
N ARG A 57 1.59 6.39 -8.04
CA ARG A 57 0.29 6.23 -7.36
C ARG A 57 0.33 5.09 -6.34
N ALA A 58 1.04 3.99 -6.64
CA ALA A 58 1.27 2.90 -5.70
C ALA A 58 2.19 3.33 -4.53
N GLU A 59 3.15 4.22 -4.76
CA GLU A 59 3.99 4.81 -3.71
C GLU A 59 3.24 5.82 -2.85
N ARG A 60 2.34 6.62 -3.44
CA ARG A 60 1.44 7.51 -2.67
C ARG A 60 0.47 6.75 -1.77
N GLY A 61 0.15 5.49 -2.08
CA GLY A 61 -0.61 4.57 -1.22
C GLY A 61 0.25 3.79 -0.22
N ARG A 62 1.59 3.89 -0.30
CA ARG A 62 2.54 3.32 0.65
C ARG A 62 3.14 4.45 1.48
N GLU A 63 2.36 4.98 2.43
CA GLU A 63 2.96 5.75 3.51
C GLU A 63 4.06 4.89 4.13
N LYS A 64 5.32 5.31 3.99
CA LYS A 64 6.45 4.62 4.61
C LYS A 64 6.15 4.49 6.09
N LEU A 65 6.03 3.25 6.55
CA LEU A 65 5.79 2.95 7.96
C LEU A 65 6.74 3.76 8.84
N PRO A 66 6.22 4.58 9.77
CA PRO A 66 7.05 5.45 10.59
C PRO A 66 8.00 4.58 11.41
N LYS A 67 9.27 4.99 11.45
CA LYS A 67 10.30 4.27 12.19
C LYS A 67 9.96 4.30 13.69
N PRO A 68 10.44 3.33 14.48
CA PRO A 68 10.13 3.27 15.90
C PRO A 68 10.44 4.55 16.69
N HIS A 69 11.47 5.32 16.31
CA HIS A 69 11.79 6.59 16.97
C HIS A 69 10.78 7.70 16.64
N GLU A 70 10.20 7.70 15.44
CA GLU A 70 9.16 8.66 15.02
C GLU A 70 7.86 8.35 15.76
N ILE A 71 7.47 7.07 15.83
CA ILE A 71 6.31 6.63 16.62
C ILE A 71 6.49 7.04 18.09
N LYS A 72 7.68 6.81 18.65
CA LYS A 72 7.98 7.19 20.03
C LYS A 72 7.86 8.71 20.23
N SER A 73 8.37 9.51 19.28
CA SER A 73 8.31 10.97 19.35
C SER A 73 6.87 11.47 19.43
N VAL A 74 5.97 10.92 18.61
CA VAL A 74 4.55 11.28 18.68
C VAL A 74 3.94 10.85 20.01
N LEU A 75 4.27 9.65 20.51
CA LEU A 75 3.80 9.22 21.83
C LEU A 75 4.33 10.12 22.97
N ASP A 76 5.51 10.72 22.81
CA ASP A 76 6.09 11.67 23.76
C ASP A 76 5.30 12.99 23.83
N GLU A 77 4.58 13.39 22.77
CA GLU A 77 3.74 14.60 22.76
C GLU A 77 2.46 14.45 23.61
N TYR A 78 1.92 13.23 23.70
CA TYR A 78 0.63 12.98 24.38
C TYR A 78 0.77 12.34 25.77
N VAL A 79 1.79 11.51 25.99
CA VAL A 79 1.96 10.77 27.25
C VAL A 79 3.28 11.22 27.87
N ILE A 80 3.29 11.72 29.10
CA ILE A 80 4.53 12.14 29.77
C ILE A 80 5.17 10.95 30.49
N GLY A 81 6.48 10.76 30.35
CA GLY A 81 7.21 9.64 30.98
C GLY A 81 7.04 8.31 30.23
N GLN A 82 6.95 7.20 30.97
CA GLN A 82 6.69 5.84 30.42
C GLN A 82 7.61 5.40 29.27
N GLN A 83 8.89 5.75 29.36
CA GLN A 83 9.87 5.59 28.28
C GLN A 83 10.04 4.14 27.81
N SER A 84 10.02 3.19 28.75
CA SER A 84 10.10 1.75 28.43
C SER A 84 8.89 1.28 27.63
N ALA A 85 7.68 1.61 28.09
CA ALA A 85 6.44 1.22 27.43
C ALA A 85 6.34 1.79 26.01
N LYS A 86 6.68 3.07 25.82
CA LYS A 86 6.71 3.70 24.50
C LYS A 86 7.67 3.00 23.56
N LYS A 87 8.91 2.71 24.00
CA LYS A 87 9.90 2.01 23.19
C LYS A 87 9.39 0.62 22.75
N VAL A 88 8.80 -0.14 23.66
CA VAL A 88 8.24 -1.47 23.37
C VAL A 88 7.09 -1.37 22.38
N LEU A 89 6.15 -0.46 22.60
CA LEU A 89 5.01 -0.22 21.71
C LEU A 89 5.47 0.17 20.31
N SER A 90 6.39 1.13 20.19
CA SER A 90 6.90 1.59 18.90
C SER A 90 7.56 0.48 18.09
N VAL A 91 8.33 -0.41 18.74
CA VAL A 91 8.98 -1.55 18.06
C VAL A 91 7.97 -2.63 17.69
N ALA A 92 7.09 -3.00 18.61
CA ALA A 92 6.11 -4.06 18.39
C ALA A 92 5.17 -3.72 17.23
N VAL A 93 4.73 -2.47 17.16
CA VAL A 93 3.83 -1.95 16.14
C VAL A 93 4.53 -1.85 14.79
N TYR A 94 5.75 -1.29 14.75
CA TYR A 94 6.54 -1.27 13.52
C TYR A 94 6.72 -2.69 12.95
N ASN A 95 7.03 -3.67 13.80
CA ASN A 95 7.16 -5.07 13.40
C ASN A 95 5.82 -5.69 12.96
N HIS A 96 4.71 -5.32 13.60
CA HIS A 96 3.38 -5.77 13.22
C HIS A 96 3.05 -5.40 11.77
N TYR A 97 3.24 -4.14 11.39
CA TYR A 97 2.96 -3.69 10.02
C TYR A 97 3.98 -4.18 9.01
N LYS A 98 5.27 -4.23 9.37
CA LYS A 98 6.30 -4.82 8.51
C LYS A 98 5.99 -6.28 8.16
N ARG A 99 5.41 -7.01 9.11
CA ARG A 99 4.93 -8.38 8.88
C ARG A 99 3.74 -8.41 7.91
N LEU A 100 2.78 -7.50 8.03
CA LEU A 100 1.64 -7.40 7.10
C LEU A 100 2.13 -7.11 5.67
N GLU A 101 3.06 -6.17 5.49
CA GLU A 101 3.64 -5.87 4.16
C GLU A 101 4.37 -7.06 3.54
N THR A 102 5.07 -7.86 4.35
CA THR A 102 5.83 -9.02 3.88
C THR A 102 4.88 -10.13 3.41
N ARG A 103 3.78 -10.38 4.13
CA ARG A 103 2.73 -11.32 3.72
C ARG A 103 2.09 -10.95 2.38
N SER A 104 1.93 -9.65 2.10
CA SER A 104 1.37 -9.19 0.81
C SER A 104 2.32 -9.39 -0.37
N LYS A 105 3.65 -9.42 -0.15
CA LYS A 105 4.67 -9.48 -1.20
C LYS A 105 5.14 -10.89 -1.56
N ASP A 106 5.11 -11.85 -0.63
CA ASP A 106 5.77 -13.16 -0.77
C ASP A 106 4.87 -14.32 -1.24
N LYS A 107 3.85 -14.08 -2.08
CA LYS A 107 2.96 -15.15 -2.64
C LYS A 107 3.67 -16.27 -3.44
N GLY A 108 5.01 -16.28 -3.55
CA GLY A 108 5.78 -17.27 -4.31
C GLY A 108 7.15 -17.68 -3.73
N LYS A 109 7.53 -17.24 -2.52
CA LYS A 109 8.74 -17.71 -1.82
C LYS A 109 8.35 -18.46 -0.54
N GLN A 110 9.22 -19.37 -0.06
CA GLN A 110 9.03 -20.10 1.20
C GLN A 110 8.46 -19.16 2.27
N GLU A 111 7.23 -19.45 2.71
CA GLU A 111 6.49 -18.61 3.64
C GLU A 111 7.21 -18.62 5.00
N ILE A 112 7.93 -17.55 5.29
CA ILE A 112 8.55 -17.37 6.60
C ILE A 112 7.43 -16.96 7.57
N GLU A 113 7.01 -17.89 8.42
CA GLU A 113 5.99 -17.62 9.43
C GLU A 113 6.51 -16.63 10.49
N LEU A 114 6.09 -15.37 10.39
CA LEU A 114 6.37 -14.34 11.39
C LEU A 114 5.35 -14.40 12.53
N ALA A 115 5.81 -14.76 13.73
CA ALA A 115 4.97 -14.82 14.94
C ALA A 115 4.32 -13.48 15.31
N LYS A 116 3.08 -13.52 15.84
CA LYS A 116 2.39 -12.31 16.36
C LYS A 116 2.95 -11.96 17.73
N SER A 117 3.40 -10.72 17.89
CA SER A 117 3.80 -10.18 19.20
C SER A 117 2.61 -9.44 19.82
N ASN A 118 1.95 -10.06 20.79
CA ASN A 118 0.95 -9.40 21.61
C ASN A 118 1.63 -8.66 22.77
N ILE A 119 1.00 -7.60 23.28
CA ILE A 119 1.57 -6.72 24.30
C ILE A 119 0.70 -6.76 25.55
N LEU A 120 1.33 -6.93 26.71
CA LEU A 120 0.69 -6.77 28.02
C LEU A 120 1.23 -5.50 28.68
N LEU A 121 0.35 -4.55 28.97
CA LEU A 121 0.70 -3.29 29.65
C LEU A 121 0.35 -3.39 31.14
N ILE A 122 1.37 -3.33 31.99
CA ILE A 122 1.23 -3.38 33.46
C ILE A 122 1.58 -2.01 34.05
N GLY A 123 0.73 -1.51 34.95
CA GLY A 123 0.97 -0.27 35.67
C GLY A 123 -0.24 0.18 36.50
N PRO A 124 -0.05 1.15 37.42
CA PRO A 124 -1.11 1.63 38.31
C PRO A 124 -2.27 2.29 37.55
N THR A 125 -3.39 2.52 38.21
CA THR A 125 -4.50 3.29 37.64
C THR A 125 -4.04 4.70 37.27
N GLY A 126 -4.58 5.26 36.19
CA GLY A 126 -4.27 6.64 35.76
C GLY A 126 -2.88 6.88 35.13
N CYS A 127 -2.03 5.87 34.94
CA CYS A 127 -0.68 6.09 34.36
C CYS A 127 -0.64 6.24 32.82
N GLY A 128 -1.79 6.31 32.15
CA GLY A 128 -1.87 6.53 30.71
C GLY A 128 -1.86 5.28 29.82
N LYS A 129 -2.15 4.08 30.35
CA LYS A 129 -2.23 2.83 29.55
C LYS A 129 -3.21 2.94 28.38
N THR A 130 -4.44 3.37 28.65
CA THR A 130 -5.49 3.55 27.63
C THR A 130 -5.11 4.65 26.63
N LEU A 131 -4.57 5.77 27.13
CA LEU A 131 -4.12 6.89 26.30
C LEU A 131 -2.99 6.48 25.34
N LEU A 132 -2.05 5.64 25.78
CA LEU A 132 -1.00 5.09 24.90
C LEU A 132 -1.61 4.31 23.72
N ALA A 133 -2.59 3.45 23.98
CA ALA A 133 -3.24 2.65 22.94
C ALA A 133 -4.05 3.52 21.97
N GLU A 134 -4.84 4.48 22.49
CA GLU A 134 -5.63 5.40 21.67
C GLU A 134 -4.79 6.34 20.82
N THR A 135 -3.69 6.88 21.36
CA THR A 135 -2.77 7.73 20.58
C THR A 135 -2.08 6.92 19.48
N LEU A 136 -1.71 5.67 19.76
CA LEU A 136 -1.08 4.81 18.77
C LEU A 136 -2.03 4.44 17.62
N ALA A 137 -3.29 4.13 17.94
CA ALA A 137 -4.32 3.88 16.94
C ALA A 137 -4.56 5.09 16.02
N ARG A 138 -4.62 6.30 16.61
CA ARG A 138 -4.77 7.55 15.87
C ARG A 138 -3.59 7.83 14.94
N LEU A 139 -2.37 7.60 15.42
CA LEU A 139 -1.15 7.82 14.63
C LEU A 139 -1.11 6.93 13.37
N LEU A 140 -1.57 5.69 13.48
CA LEU A 140 -1.46 4.70 12.41
C LEU A 140 -2.71 4.65 11.53
N ASN A 141 -3.71 5.46 11.84
CA ASN A 141 -4.98 5.53 11.14
C ASN A 141 -5.62 4.14 10.94
N VAL A 142 -5.56 3.30 11.96
CA VAL A 142 -6.07 1.93 11.89
C VAL A 142 -7.32 1.73 12.73
N PRO A 143 -8.19 0.78 12.32
CA PRO A 143 -9.35 0.42 13.11
C PRO A 143 -8.94 -0.05 14.50
N PHE A 144 -9.53 0.54 15.54
CA PHE A 144 -9.17 0.26 16.92
C PHE A 144 -10.40 0.15 17.79
N THR A 145 -10.48 -0.90 18.62
CA THR A 145 -11.57 -1.11 19.57
C THR A 145 -11.03 -1.29 20.97
N ILE A 146 -11.77 -0.80 21.96
CA ILE A 146 -11.47 -0.98 23.38
C ILE A 146 -12.54 -1.92 23.93
N ALA A 147 -12.11 -2.95 24.64
CA ALA A 147 -12.99 -3.90 25.31
C ALA A 147 -12.59 -4.03 26.78
N ASP A 148 -13.59 -4.24 27.64
CA ASP A 148 -13.38 -4.54 29.05
C ASP A 148 -13.45 -6.06 29.24
N ALA A 149 -12.41 -6.66 29.82
CA ALA A 149 -12.39 -8.09 30.07
C ALA A 149 -13.36 -8.51 31.18
N THR A 150 -13.79 -7.58 32.05
CA THR A 150 -14.71 -7.86 33.15
C THR A 150 -16.16 -8.07 32.70
N THR A 151 -16.51 -7.60 31.50
CA THR A 151 -17.85 -7.80 30.92
C THR A 151 -17.97 -9.11 30.13
N LEU A 152 -16.84 -9.78 29.88
CA LEU A 152 -16.79 -11.02 29.11
C LEU A 152 -17.22 -12.21 29.97
N THR A 153 -18.18 -12.98 29.47
CA THR A 153 -18.66 -14.21 30.10
C THR A 153 -18.48 -15.40 29.17
N GLU A 154 -18.45 -16.61 29.73
CA GLU A 154 -18.42 -17.83 28.93
C GLU A 154 -19.67 -17.96 28.05
N ALA A 155 -19.54 -18.63 26.90
CA ALA A 155 -20.64 -18.84 25.97
C ALA A 155 -21.84 -19.50 26.68
N GLY A 156 -23.02 -18.89 26.53
CA GLY A 156 -24.25 -19.36 27.16
C GLY A 156 -24.56 -18.73 28.53
N TYR A 157 -23.70 -17.84 29.05
CA TYR A 157 -24.00 -16.98 30.20
C TYR A 157 -24.47 -15.58 29.75
N VAL A 158 -25.16 -14.87 30.65
CA VAL A 158 -25.62 -13.49 30.40
C VAL A 158 -24.43 -12.53 30.55
N GLY A 159 -23.92 -12.02 29.43
CA GLY A 159 -22.79 -11.08 29.37
C GLY A 159 -22.38 -10.75 27.93
N GLU A 160 -21.28 -10.01 27.75
CA GLU A 160 -20.73 -9.76 26.41
C GLU A 160 -19.91 -10.97 25.91
N ASP A 161 -20.13 -11.37 24.67
CA ASP A 161 -19.32 -12.38 23.99
C ASP A 161 -18.02 -11.76 23.43
N VAL A 162 -16.97 -12.56 23.31
CA VAL A 162 -15.73 -12.20 22.60
C VAL A 162 -16.03 -11.81 21.15
N GLU A 163 -17.03 -12.41 20.52
CA GLU A 163 -17.46 -12.05 19.16
C GLU A 163 -17.92 -10.60 19.04
N ASN A 164 -18.50 -10.02 20.11
CA ASN A 164 -18.91 -8.62 20.11
C ASN A 164 -17.72 -7.66 19.98
N ILE A 165 -16.51 -8.05 20.43
CA ILE A 165 -15.30 -7.23 20.26
C ILE A 165 -14.95 -7.13 18.76
N ILE A 166 -15.00 -8.26 18.05
CA ILE A 166 -14.73 -8.31 16.61
C ILE A 166 -15.84 -7.58 15.85
N GLN A 167 -17.09 -7.73 16.25
CA GLN A 167 -18.21 -7.00 15.65
C GLN A 167 -18.04 -5.48 15.81
N LYS A 168 -17.65 -4.99 17.00
CA LYS A 168 -17.36 -3.57 17.24
C LYS A 168 -16.20 -3.07 16.38
N LEU A 169 -15.15 -3.88 16.18
CA LEU A 169 -14.04 -3.55 15.29
C LEU A 169 -14.51 -3.45 13.83
N LEU A 170 -15.27 -4.45 13.37
CA LEU A 170 -15.79 -4.51 12.01
C LEU A 170 -16.76 -3.35 11.70
N GLN A 171 -17.58 -2.94 12.67
CA GLN A 171 -18.41 -1.74 12.57
C GLN A 171 -17.58 -0.47 12.35
N LYS A 172 -16.44 -0.34 13.03
CA LYS A 172 -15.50 0.79 12.81
C LYS A 172 -14.82 0.74 11.43
N CYS A 173 -14.76 -0.43 10.82
CA CYS A 173 -14.27 -0.63 9.46
C CYS A 173 -15.36 -0.47 8.38
N GLU A 174 -16.58 -0.02 8.72
CA GLU A 174 -17.72 0.00 7.79
C GLU A 174 -18.02 -1.39 7.17
N TYR A 175 -17.79 -2.45 7.94
CA TYR A 175 -17.91 -3.86 7.53
C TYR A 175 -16.89 -4.33 6.47
N ASP A 176 -15.80 -3.59 6.29
CA ASP A 176 -14.66 -4.01 5.48
C ASP A 176 -13.78 -5.02 6.23
N VAL A 177 -13.80 -6.28 5.76
CA VAL A 177 -13.05 -7.39 6.35
C VAL A 177 -11.55 -7.22 6.15
N GLU A 178 -11.10 -6.71 5.00
CA GLU A 178 -9.67 -6.53 4.71
C GLU A 178 -9.08 -5.45 5.61
N LYS A 179 -9.81 -4.33 5.81
CA LYS A 179 -9.42 -3.30 6.78
C LYS A 179 -9.44 -3.83 8.22
N ALA A 180 -10.42 -4.64 8.60
CA ALA A 180 -10.47 -5.21 9.94
C ALA A 180 -9.31 -6.17 10.25
N GLN A 181 -8.77 -6.86 9.23
CA GLN A 181 -7.65 -7.78 9.37
C GLN A 181 -6.28 -7.08 9.44
N THR A 182 -6.20 -5.80 9.08
CA THR A 182 -4.96 -5.01 9.05
C THR A 182 -4.74 -4.15 10.31
N GLY A 183 -5.71 -4.13 11.24
CA GLY A 183 -5.62 -3.49 12.55
C GLY A 183 -4.96 -4.32 13.65
#